data_AF-A0AAX0L079-F1
#
_entry.id   AF-A0AAX0L079-F1
#
_cell.length_a   1.000
_cell.length_b   1.000
_cell.length_c   1.000
_cell.angle_alpha   90.00
_cell.angle_beta   90.00
_cell.angle_gamma   90.00
#
_symmetry.space_group_name_H-M   'P 1'
#
loop_
_entity.id
_entity.type
_entity.pdbx_description
1 polymer ?
#
loop_
_entity_poly.entity_id
_entity_poly.type
_entity_poly.pdbx_seq_one_letter_code
_entity_poly.pdbx_strand_id
1 'polypeptide(L)'
;MKVTFKAKEIEKNLWVAQMALDDRVFFPVNPSQQGENGIYVVTGANFSSSSQDLTFDLSECRCLQSGSGKVMVFSGEEPIPRHGADKVVLSPKAVTQNMSDIDSLDLSINRFLEECKGYGLPKQLVGAVEKLLLSLSSRQSFTLEEGKQRKWTSAPNFIAMTIQNRKKQLLVSVKGDPQNMSFCSIAPKVSRPPYCEFHFSDAAQFEEVLEACIRSQDY
;
A
#
# COMPACT_ATOMS: atom_id res chain seq x y z
N MET A 1 24.22 14.56 -21.82
CA MET A 1 25.34 14.47 -20.84
C MET A 1 25.45 13.00 -20.47
N LYS A 2 26.61 12.37 -20.65
CA LYS A 2 26.75 10.95 -20.31
C LYS A 2 26.97 10.76 -18.82
N VAL A 3 26.29 9.77 -18.25
CA VAL A 3 26.40 9.42 -16.83
C VAL A 3 26.67 7.93 -16.72
N THR A 4 27.55 7.55 -15.78
CA THR A 4 27.97 6.17 -15.57
C THR A 4 27.86 5.81 -14.09
N PHE A 5 27.26 4.66 -13.80
CA PHE A 5 27.12 4.14 -12.44
C PHE A 5 27.53 2.68 -12.35
N LYS A 6 28.00 2.27 -11.17
CA LYS A 6 28.07 0.85 -10.81
C LYS A 6 26.65 0.34 -10.60
N ALA A 7 26.25 -0.63 -11.41
CA ALA A 7 24.93 -1.22 -11.38
C ALA A 7 25.00 -2.74 -11.37
N LYS A 8 24.05 -3.36 -10.68
CA LYS A 8 23.85 -4.80 -10.67
C LYS A 8 22.62 -5.13 -11.50
N GLU A 9 22.79 -5.95 -12.54
CA GLU A 9 21.66 -6.53 -13.25
C GLU A 9 20.93 -7.51 -12.34
N ILE A 10 19.62 -7.30 -12.17
CA ILE A 10 18.75 -8.16 -11.35
C ILE A 10 17.82 -9.00 -12.21
N GLU A 11 17.45 -8.49 -13.37
CA GLU A 11 16.70 -9.18 -14.43
C GLU A 11 17.16 -8.61 -15.77
N LYS A 12 16.90 -9.31 -16.87
CA LYS A 12 17.26 -8.84 -18.22
C LYS A 12 16.72 -7.42 -18.42
N ASN A 13 17.61 -6.51 -18.75
CA ASN A 13 17.30 -5.09 -18.95
C ASN A 13 16.78 -4.35 -17.70
N LEU A 14 17.07 -4.88 -16.50
CA LEU A 14 16.71 -4.29 -15.22
C LEU A 14 17.94 -4.24 -14.31
N TRP A 15 18.38 -3.04 -13.97
CA TRP A 15 19.59 -2.81 -13.19
C TRP A 15 19.32 -1.98 -11.95
N VAL A 16 20.09 -2.23 -10.90
CA VAL A 16 20.04 -1.51 -9.63
C VAL A 16 21.41 -0.88 -9.37
N ALA A 17 21.46 0.44 -9.21
CA ALA A 17 22.69 1.18 -8.91
C ALA A 17 22.56 1.95 -7.58
N GLN A 18 23.68 2.11 -6.89
CA GLN A 18 23.75 3.01 -5.74
C GLN A 18 24.20 4.40 -6.21
N MET A 19 23.46 5.44 -5.84
CA MET A 19 23.78 6.83 -6.19
C MET A 19 24.39 7.56 -4.99
N ALA A 20 25.47 8.30 -5.23
CA ALA A 20 26.00 9.22 -4.23
C ALA A 20 25.02 10.38 -3.99
N LEU A 21 25.04 10.98 -2.81
CA LEU A 21 24.15 12.10 -2.49
C LEU A 21 24.35 13.27 -3.45
N ASP A 22 25.59 13.51 -3.87
CA ASP A 22 25.97 14.64 -4.72
C ASP A 22 25.50 14.46 -6.17
N ASP A 23 25.34 13.23 -6.65
CA ASP A 23 24.89 12.95 -8.02
C ASP A 23 23.37 13.19 -8.21
N ARG A 24 22.62 13.38 -7.12
CA ARG A 24 21.16 13.61 -7.14
C ARG A 24 20.77 14.87 -7.88
N VAL A 25 21.62 15.89 -7.87
CA VAL A 25 21.35 17.18 -8.52
C VAL A 25 21.21 17.07 -10.03
N PHE A 26 21.75 16.00 -10.62
CA PHE A 26 21.69 15.77 -12.07
C PHE A 26 20.36 15.14 -12.50
N PHE A 27 19.59 14.56 -11.57
CA PHE A 27 18.36 13.85 -11.89
C PHE A 27 17.13 14.71 -11.60
N PRO A 28 16.14 14.75 -12.51
CA PRO A 28 14.93 15.53 -12.30
C PRO A 28 14.15 14.97 -11.11
N VAL A 29 13.99 15.78 -10.06
CA VAL A 29 13.17 15.48 -8.88
C VAL A 29 11.75 15.93 -9.18
N ASN A 30 10.78 15.04 -9.03
CA ASN A 30 9.38 15.46 -9.04
C ASN A 30 9.04 16.00 -7.65
N PRO A 31 8.69 17.30 -7.49
CA PRO A 31 8.59 17.93 -6.17
C PRO A 31 7.47 17.37 -5.28
N SER A 32 6.60 16.51 -5.80
CA SER A 32 5.41 16.01 -5.11
C SER A 32 5.61 14.73 -4.31
N GLN A 33 6.71 13.99 -4.48
CA GLN A 33 6.86 12.68 -3.83
C GLN A 33 8.28 12.49 -3.27
N GLN A 34 8.37 12.38 -1.94
CA GLN A 34 9.57 11.96 -1.22
C GLN A 34 9.44 10.48 -0.85
N GLY A 35 10.02 9.58 -1.65
CA GLY A 35 10.19 8.14 -1.31
C GLY A 35 11.58 7.82 -0.75
N GLU A 36 11.89 6.56 -0.40
CA GLU A 36 13.25 6.16 0.05
C GLU A 36 14.16 5.72 -1.12
N ASN A 37 13.67 5.50 -2.34
CA ASN A 37 14.47 5.09 -3.51
C ASN A 37 13.98 5.81 -4.77
N GLY A 38 14.85 5.98 -5.78
CA GLY A 38 14.48 6.58 -7.07
C GLY A 38 14.33 5.53 -8.16
N ILE A 39 13.33 5.67 -9.04
CA ILE A 39 13.15 4.81 -10.21
C ILE A 39 13.27 5.68 -11.46
N TYR A 40 14.22 5.32 -12.32
CA TYR A 40 14.56 6.06 -13.52
C TYR A 40 14.53 5.12 -14.73
N VAL A 41 13.70 5.44 -15.71
CA VAL A 41 13.72 4.72 -16.98
C VAL A 41 14.74 5.40 -17.89
N VAL A 42 15.64 4.61 -18.47
CA VAL A 42 16.69 5.11 -19.37
C VAL A 42 16.59 4.35 -20.68
N THR A 43 16.35 5.08 -21.77
CA THR A 43 16.49 4.50 -23.10
C THR A 43 17.97 4.55 -23.52
N GLY A 44 18.44 3.60 -24.32
CA GLY A 44 19.81 3.63 -24.86
C GLY A 44 20.93 3.36 -23.86
N ALA A 45 20.63 2.76 -22.70
CA ALA A 45 21.66 2.42 -21.72
C ALA A 45 22.56 1.28 -22.19
N ASN A 46 23.87 1.41 -21.96
CA ASN A 46 24.87 0.39 -22.25
C ASN A 46 25.40 -0.18 -20.93
N PHE A 47 25.13 -1.45 -20.68
CA PHE A 47 25.61 -2.18 -19.52
C PHE A 47 26.79 -3.07 -19.87
N SER A 48 27.90 -2.92 -19.15
CA SER A 48 29.07 -3.77 -19.25
C SER A 48 29.09 -4.78 -18.10
N SER A 49 28.84 -6.05 -18.40
CA SER A 49 28.87 -7.13 -17.39
C SER A 49 30.24 -7.35 -16.76
N SER A 50 31.32 -7.04 -17.48
CA SER A 50 32.70 -7.17 -16.98
C SER A 50 33.08 -6.10 -15.96
N SER A 51 32.61 -4.87 -16.15
CA SER A 51 32.92 -3.73 -15.28
C SER A 51 31.78 -3.39 -14.30
N GLN A 52 30.59 -3.95 -14.52
CA GLN A 52 29.34 -3.58 -13.85
C GLN A 52 28.97 -2.11 -14.04
N ASP A 53 29.44 -1.48 -15.11
CA ASP A 53 29.13 -0.09 -15.43
C ASP A 53 27.89 -0.01 -16.31
N LEU A 54 26.92 0.81 -15.88
CA LEU A 54 25.76 1.21 -16.68
C LEU A 54 25.97 2.66 -17.13
N THR A 55 26.01 2.89 -18.43
CA THR A 55 26.22 4.23 -19.02
C THR A 55 25.04 4.62 -19.91
N PHE A 56 24.54 5.85 -19.77
CA PHE A 56 23.44 6.38 -20.60
C PHE A 56 23.57 7.90 -20.77
N ASP A 57 22.82 8.50 -21.70
CA ASP A 57 22.67 9.95 -21.76
C ASP A 57 21.55 10.41 -20.81
N LEU A 58 21.86 11.39 -19.96
CA LEU A 58 20.91 11.98 -19.01
C LEU A 58 19.63 12.50 -19.68
N SER A 59 19.70 12.95 -20.94
CA SER A 59 18.52 13.37 -21.71
C SER A 59 17.55 12.23 -22.06
N GLU A 60 18.03 11.00 -22.00
CA GLU A 60 17.27 9.77 -22.23
C GLU A 60 16.72 9.18 -20.91
N CYS A 61 17.03 9.82 -19.79
CA CYS A 61 16.56 9.45 -18.46
C CYS A 61 15.22 10.11 -18.16
N ARG A 62 14.24 9.32 -17.73
CA ARG A 62 12.95 9.77 -17.23
C ARG A 62 12.75 9.26 -15.81
N CYS A 63 12.57 10.19 -14.88
CA CYS A 63 12.18 9.84 -13.52
C CYS A 63 10.73 9.37 -13.53
N LEU A 64 10.48 8.13 -13.11
CA LEU A 64 9.14 7.65 -12.80
C LEU A 64 8.78 7.95 -11.34
N GLN A 65 9.77 7.88 -10.45
CA GLN A 65 9.61 8.15 -9.02
C GLN A 65 10.93 8.69 -8.45
N SER A 66 10.87 9.81 -7.73
CA SER A 66 12.03 10.38 -7.04
C SER A 66 11.98 10.08 -5.55
N GLY A 67 13.10 9.64 -4.99
CA GLY A 67 13.23 9.36 -3.55
C GLY A 67 14.47 10.02 -2.93
N SER A 68 14.47 10.11 -1.61
CA SER A 68 15.51 10.62 -0.75
C SER A 68 16.62 9.62 -0.41
N GLY A 69 16.56 8.38 -0.88
CA GLY A 69 17.59 7.37 -0.60
C GLY A 69 18.46 6.98 -1.78
N LYS A 70 19.21 5.91 -1.56
CA LYS A 70 20.53 5.69 -2.18
C LYS A 70 20.49 4.82 -3.43
N VAL A 71 19.32 4.32 -3.84
CA VAL A 71 19.21 3.27 -4.85
C VAL A 71 18.39 3.73 -6.05
N MET A 72 18.91 3.51 -7.25
CA MET A 72 18.28 3.77 -8.55
C MET A 72 17.99 2.46 -9.27
N VAL A 73 16.78 2.33 -9.81
CA VAL A 73 16.40 1.20 -10.68
C VAL A 73 16.28 1.69 -12.12
N PHE A 74 16.97 1.03 -13.05
CA PHE A 74 17.02 1.35 -14.48
C PHE A 74 16.40 0.24 -15.33
N SER A 75 15.54 0.61 -16.29
CA SER A 75 14.95 -0.31 -17.26
C SER A 75 15.31 0.10 -18.69
N GLY A 76 15.84 -0.83 -19.49
CA GLY A 76 16.37 -0.59 -20.85
C GLY A 76 15.49 -1.14 -21.97
N GLU A 77 15.08 -0.24 -22.88
CA GLU A 77 14.28 -0.44 -24.12
C GLU A 77 12.78 -0.74 -23.87
N GLU A 78 11.77 0.01 -24.35
CA GLU A 78 11.50 0.81 -25.58
C GLU A 78 10.64 2.08 -25.23
N PRO A 79 10.25 2.99 -26.17
CA PRO A 79 9.45 4.17 -25.81
C PRO A 79 8.09 3.70 -25.27
N ILE A 80 7.79 3.95 -23.99
CA ILE A 80 6.44 3.72 -23.46
C ILE A 80 5.48 4.43 -24.41
N PRO A 81 4.65 3.70 -25.19
CA PRO A 81 3.75 4.33 -26.14
C PRO A 81 2.85 5.26 -25.35
N ARG A 82 2.77 6.53 -25.74
CA ARG A 82 1.81 7.47 -25.17
C ARG A 82 0.40 7.12 -25.65
N HIS A 83 -0.11 5.92 -25.40
CA HIS A 83 -1.52 5.57 -25.49
C HIS A 83 -1.75 4.26 -24.73
N GLY A 84 -2.66 4.31 -23.75
CA GLY A 84 -3.20 3.22 -22.93
C GLY A 84 -2.48 1.87 -22.99
N ALA A 85 -1.65 1.57 -21.98
CA ALA A 85 -1.07 0.25 -21.80
C ALA A 85 -1.84 -0.52 -20.72
N ASP A 86 -2.97 -1.10 -21.14
CA ASP A 86 -3.49 -2.31 -20.52
C ASP A 86 -2.42 -3.42 -20.59
N LYS A 87 -2.17 -4.06 -19.45
CA LYS A 87 -1.54 -5.38 -19.26
C LYS A 87 -0.32 -5.73 -20.14
N VAL A 88 0.88 -5.49 -19.59
CA VAL A 88 2.03 -6.38 -19.84
C VAL A 88 2.25 -7.20 -18.57
N VAL A 89 1.85 -8.48 -18.64
CA VAL A 89 2.09 -9.48 -17.61
C VAL A 89 3.45 -10.11 -17.89
N LEU A 90 4.44 -9.79 -17.06
CA LEU A 90 5.64 -10.62 -16.90
C LEU A 90 5.56 -11.25 -15.50
N SER A 91 5.36 -12.57 -15.48
CA SER A 91 5.62 -13.41 -14.31
C SER A 91 6.90 -14.19 -14.61
N PRO A 92 7.86 -14.22 -13.68
CA PRO A 92 7.79 -15.29 -12.69
C PRO A 92 8.19 -14.84 -11.27
N LYS A 93 7.29 -15.12 -10.31
CA LYS A 93 7.52 -15.33 -8.87
C LYS A 93 8.75 -14.64 -8.23
N ALA A 94 8.42 -13.68 -7.37
CA ALA A 94 9.23 -13.14 -6.27
C ALA A 94 10.18 -11.97 -6.57
N VAL A 95 9.63 -10.80 -6.92
CA VAL A 95 10.10 -9.49 -6.39
C VAL A 95 8.86 -8.60 -6.23
N THR A 96 8.75 -8.01 -5.04
CA THR A 96 7.73 -7.08 -4.55
C THR A 96 7.35 -5.97 -5.54
N GLN A 97 6.11 -6.00 -6.02
CA GLN A 97 5.49 -4.97 -6.85
C GLN A 97 5.26 -3.66 -6.05
N ASN A 98 5.76 -2.56 -6.64
CA ASN A 98 5.35 -1.18 -6.39
C ASN A 98 4.20 -0.80 -7.35
N MET A 99 3.21 0.00 -6.90
CA MET A 99 2.36 0.83 -7.77
C MET A 99 1.92 2.08 -7.00
N SER A 100 2.51 3.24 -7.29
CA SER A 100 2.04 4.54 -6.82
C SER A 100 0.90 5.06 -7.71
N ASP A 101 -0.15 5.58 -7.07
CA ASP A 101 -1.33 6.28 -7.61
C ASP A 101 -2.39 5.48 -8.38
N ILE A 102 -2.32 4.14 -8.30
CA ILE A 102 -3.51 3.28 -8.23
C ILE A 102 -3.26 2.32 -7.07
N ASP A 103 -3.18 2.82 -5.85
CA ASP A 103 -3.81 2.10 -4.75
C ASP A 103 -5.27 2.52 -4.82
N SER A 104 -6.01 2.03 -5.83
CA SER A 104 -7.45 2.18 -5.79
C SER A 104 -7.88 1.62 -4.44
N LEU A 105 -8.79 2.31 -3.79
CA LEU A 105 -9.38 1.79 -2.55
C LEU A 105 -9.80 0.32 -2.74
N ASP A 106 -10.22 -0.04 -3.97
CA ASP A 106 -10.46 -1.42 -4.40
C ASP A 106 -9.24 -2.35 -4.26
N LEU A 107 -8.03 -1.95 -4.66
CA LEU A 107 -6.80 -2.76 -4.49
C LEU A 107 -6.45 -2.93 -3.01
N SER A 108 -6.59 -1.88 -2.21
CA SER A 108 -6.35 -1.96 -0.76
C SER A 108 -7.38 -2.87 -0.08
N ILE A 109 -8.66 -2.73 -0.44
CA ILE A 109 -9.75 -3.61 0.00
C ILE A 109 -9.43 -5.05 -0.41
N ASN A 110 -9.11 -5.30 -1.69
CA ASN A 110 -8.81 -6.64 -2.21
C ASN A 110 -7.63 -7.27 -1.47
N ARG A 111 -6.56 -6.52 -1.22
CA ARG A 111 -5.41 -7.00 -0.44
C ARG A 111 -5.82 -7.40 0.97
N PHE A 112 -6.59 -6.56 1.66
CA PHE A 112 -7.09 -6.88 3.00
C PHE A 112 -8.02 -8.09 3.02
N LEU A 113 -8.87 -8.25 2.00
CA LEU A 113 -9.74 -9.42 1.85
C LEU A 113 -8.95 -10.70 1.59
N GLU A 114 -7.88 -10.64 0.78
CA GLU A 114 -6.97 -11.77 0.57
C GLU A 114 -6.24 -12.15 1.86
N GLU A 115 -5.85 -11.18 2.69
CA GLU A 115 -5.31 -11.47 4.02
C GLU A 115 -6.36 -12.15 4.92
N CYS A 116 -7.60 -11.64 4.95
CA CYS A 116 -8.69 -12.28 5.69
C CYS A 116 -8.88 -13.75 5.27
N LYS A 117 -8.84 -14.05 3.97
CA LYS A 117 -8.88 -15.42 3.43
C LYS A 117 -7.66 -16.23 3.83
N GLY A 118 -6.45 -15.67 3.71
CA GLY A 118 -5.19 -16.32 4.08
C GLY A 118 -5.10 -16.69 5.55
N TYR A 119 -5.69 -15.87 6.42
CA TYR A 119 -5.87 -16.17 7.85
C TYR A 119 -7.09 -17.06 8.15
N GLY A 120 -7.81 -17.50 7.12
CA GLY A 120 -8.87 -18.51 7.19
C GLY A 120 -10.19 -18.02 7.79
N LEU A 121 -10.53 -16.74 7.64
CA LEU A 121 -11.85 -16.24 8.04
C LEU A 121 -12.96 -16.94 7.24
N PRO A 122 -14.15 -17.18 7.83
CA PRO A 122 -15.28 -17.76 7.11
C PRO A 122 -15.65 -16.92 5.89
N LYS A 123 -16.00 -17.57 4.78
CA LYS A 123 -16.33 -16.88 3.51
C LYS A 123 -17.44 -15.85 3.67
N GLN A 124 -18.46 -16.16 4.48
CA GLN A 124 -19.56 -15.23 4.77
C GLN A 124 -19.06 -13.98 5.49
N LEU A 125 -18.15 -14.15 6.45
CA LEU A 125 -17.55 -13.03 7.17
C LEU A 125 -16.68 -12.18 6.24
N VAL A 126 -15.87 -12.80 5.37
CA VAL A 126 -15.08 -12.05 4.36
C VAL A 126 -15.99 -11.21 3.46
N GLY A 127 -17.12 -11.76 3.00
CA GLY A 127 -18.09 -11.00 2.21
C GLY A 127 -18.75 -9.85 3.00
N ALA A 128 -19.01 -10.04 4.29
CA ALA A 128 -19.54 -8.99 5.15
C ALA A 128 -18.52 -7.86 5.39
N VAL A 129 -17.22 -8.18 5.45
CA VAL A 129 -16.12 -7.22 5.56
C VAL A 129 -15.94 -6.42 4.28
N GLU A 130 -16.01 -7.09 3.12
CA GLU A 130 -16.03 -6.41 1.82
C GLU A 130 -17.18 -5.40 1.74
N LYS A 131 -18.39 -5.84 2.08
CA LYS A 131 -19.57 -4.97 2.13
C LYS A 131 -19.38 -3.80 3.09
N LEU A 132 -18.72 -4.01 4.24
CA LEU A 132 -18.43 -2.96 5.22
C LEU A 132 -17.52 -1.88 4.64
N LEU A 133 -16.40 -2.28 4.02
CA LEU A 133 -15.44 -1.34 3.45
C LEU A 133 -16.04 -0.55 2.28
N LEU A 134 -16.81 -1.19 1.41
CA LEU A 134 -17.54 -0.52 0.32
C LEU A 134 -18.63 0.42 0.84
N SER A 135 -19.32 0.03 1.92
CA SER A 135 -20.36 0.89 2.53
C SER A 135 -19.75 2.13 3.19
N LEU A 136 -18.58 2.00 3.82
CA LEU A 136 -17.85 3.15 4.36
C LEU A 136 -17.33 4.05 3.24
N SER A 137 -16.96 3.51 2.08
CA SER A 137 -16.30 4.27 1.01
C SER A 137 -17.28 5.09 0.21
N SER A 138 -18.49 4.55 0.03
CA SER A 138 -19.59 5.28 -0.59
C SER A 138 -20.08 6.48 0.24
N ARG A 139 -19.81 6.49 1.55
CA ARG A 139 -20.26 7.56 2.47
C ARG A 139 -19.23 8.68 2.60
N GLN A 140 -17.96 8.33 2.66
CA GLN A 140 -16.88 9.30 2.83
C GLN A 140 -15.60 8.82 2.18
N SER A 141 -14.77 9.78 1.78
CA SER A 141 -13.41 9.47 1.34
C SER A 141 -12.61 8.97 2.53
N PHE A 142 -12.04 7.77 2.41
CA PHE A 142 -11.11 7.23 3.39
C PHE A 142 -9.98 6.48 2.68
N THR A 143 -8.85 6.36 3.36
CA THR A 143 -7.72 5.51 2.94
C THR A 143 -7.68 4.27 3.82
N LEU A 144 -7.39 3.11 3.22
CA LEU A 144 -7.13 1.90 3.97
C LEU A 144 -5.62 1.72 4.07
N GLU A 145 -5.09 1.75 5.29
CA GLU A 145 -3.65 1.66 5.54
C GLU A 145 -3.32 0.46 6.41
N GLU A 146 -2.22 -0.22 6.09
CA GLU A 146 -1.71 -1.31 6.93
C GLU A 146 -1.10 -0.74 8.22
N GLY A 147 -1.59 -1.25 9.35
CA GLY A 147 -1.13 -0.86 10.67
C GLY A 147 0.33 -1.25 10.95
N LYS A 148 1.22 -0.27 11.16
CA LYS A 148 2.64 -0.52 11.50
C LYS A 148 2.86 -1.07 12.91
N GLN A 149 1.89 -0.92 13.82
CA GLN A 149 2.00 -1.32 15.22
C GLN A 149 0.71 -1.97 15.71
N ARG A 150 0.84 -2.93 16.63
CA ARG A 150 -0.31 -3.57 17.30
C ARG A 150 -0.96 -2.69 18.37
N LYS A 151 -0.24 -1.68 18.86
CA LYS A 151 -0.68 -0.77 19.91
C LYS A 151 -0.48 0.65 19.44
N TRP A 152 -1.54 1.43 19.49
CA TRP A 152 -1.52 2.84 19.12
C TRP A 152 -1.26 3.65 20.40
N THR A 153 -0.27 4.54 20.35
CA THR A 153 0.12 5.38 21.49
C THR A 153 -0.50 6.78 21.43
N SER A 154 -0.80 7.26 20.23
CA SER A 154 -1.68 8.42 20.01
C SER A 154 -3.15 8.00 20.09
N ALA A 155 -4.07 8.97 20.17
CA ALA A 155 -5.51 8.77 19.97
C ALA A 155 -5.92 9.23 18.54
N PRO A 156 -5.49 8.53 17.48
CA PRO A 156 -5.69 8.92 16.09
C PRO A 156 -7.14 8.70 15.61
N ASN A 157 -7.72 9.67 14.91
CA ASN A 157 -9.11 9.54 14.44
C ASN A 157 -9.25 8.56 13.26
N PHE A 158 -9.24 7.25 13.52
CA PHE A 158 -9.44 6.19 12.52
C PHE A 158 -10.25 5.03 13.08
N ILE A 159 -10.75 4.18 12.17
CA ILE A 159 -11.29 2.86 12.47
C ILE A 159 -10.17 1.83 12.33
N ALA A 160 -9.94 1.02 13.37
CA ALA A 160 -8.94 -0.05 13.31
C ALA A 160 -9.63 -1.41 13.11
N MET A 161 -9.12 -2.22 12.19
CA MET A 161 -9.58 -3.60 12.01
C MET A 161 -8.39 -4.56 12.17
N THR A 162 -8.50 -5.50 13.11
CA THR A 162 -7.45 -6.48 13.40
C THR A 162 -7.96 -7.90 13.16
N ILE A 163 -7.29 -8.65 12.30
CA ILE A 163 -7.62 -10.05 12.02
C ILE A 163 -7.20 -10.91 13.22
N GLN A 164 -8.15 -11.58 13.87
CA GLN A 164 -7.88 -12.49 14.99
C GLN A 164 -7.87 -13.95 14.53
N ASN A 165 -6.76 -14.37 13.90
CA ASN A 165 -6.61 -15.69 13.28
C ASN A 165 -7.04 -16.88 14.18
N ARG A 166 -6.69 -16.89 15.47
CA ARG A 166 -7.08 -18.00 16.37
C ARG A 166 -8.59 -18.13 16.57
N LYS A 167 -9.31 -17.01 16.54
CA LYS A 167 -10.76 -16.94 16.77
C LYS A 167 -11.57 -16.82 15.49
N LYS A 168 -10.91 -16.71 14.33
CA LYS A 168 -11.53 -16.60 13.00
C LYS A 168 -12.54 -15.45 12.91
N GLN A 169 -12.20 -14.31 13.52
CA GLN A 169 -13.03 -13.11 13.59
C GLN A 169 -12.18 -11.85 13.39
N LEU A 170 -12.83 -10.70 13.24
CA LEU A 170 -12.20 -9.38 13.24
C LEU A 170 -12.46 -8.67 14.57
N LEU A 171 -11.44 -8.01 15.10
CA LEU A 171 -11.60 -7.02 16.16
C LEU A 171 -11.68 -5.65 15.49
N VAL A 172 -12.79 -4.95 15.70
CA VAL A 172 -13.00 -3.59 15.18
C VAL A 172 -12.88 -2.63 16.35
N SER A 173 -12.01 -1.63 16.21
CA SER A 173 -11.79 -0.57 17.20
C SER A 173 -12.29 0.75 16.60
N VAL A 174 -13.20 1.41 17.30
CA VAL A 174 -13.77 2.68 16.89
C VAL A 174 -13.72 3.67 18.05
N LYS A 175 -13.65 4.96 17.75
CA LYS A 175 -13.74 6.01 18.76
C LYS A 175 -15.18 6.09 19.28
N GLY A 176 -15.37 6.17 20.60
CA GLY A 176 -16.69 6.30 21.20
C GLY A 176 -16.81 5.74 22.61
N ASP A 177 -17.91 6.09 23.27
CA ASP A 177 -18.30 5.51 24.55
C ASP A 177 -18.95 4.13 24.33
N PRO A 178 -18.45 3.05 24.96
CA PRO A 178 -19.08 1.73 24.93
C PRO A 178 -20.58 1.73 25.23
N GLN A 179 -21.08 2.64 26.08
CA GLN A 179 -22.51 2.73 26.40
C GLN A 179 -23.34 3.18 25.19
N ASN A 180 -22.78 4.02 24.33
CA ASN A 180 -23.43 4.54 23.13
C ASN A 180 -23.21 3.65 21.89
N MET A 181 -22.37 2.63 22.02
CA MET A 181 -21.98 1.68 20.96
C MET A 181 -22.45 0.24 21.25
N SER A 182 -23.42 0.08 22.15
CA SER A 182 -24.00 -1.23 22.47
C SER A 182 -25.17 -1.53 21.54
N PHE A 183 -25.14 -2.70 20.90
CA PHE A 183 -26.18 -3.17 19.98
C PHE A 183 -26.72 -4.53 20.42
N CYS A 184 -27.71 -5.07 19.69
CA CYS A 184 -28.38 -6.31 20.09
C CYS A 184 -27.46 -7.53 19.97
N SER A 185 -26.61 -7.59 18.94
CA SER A 185 -25.76 -8.75 18.64
C SER A 185 -24.25 -8.51 18.84
N ILE A 186 -23.85 -7.27 19.15
CA ILE A 186 -22.46 -6.92 19.45
C ILE A 186 -22.36 -6.19 20.79
N ALA A 187 -21.57 -6.77 21.69
CA ALA A 187 -21.22 -6.17 22.97
C ALA A 187 -19.87 -5.45 22.85
N PRO A 188 -19.82 -4.12 22.96
CA PRO A 188 -18.57 -3.38 22.99
C PRO A 188 -17.81 -3.69 24.27
N LYS A 189 -16.50 -3.77 24.15
CA LYS A 189 -15.54 -3.89 25.24
C LYS A 189 -14.87 -2.55 25.45
N VAL A 190 -14.69 -2.21 26.73
CA VAL A 190 -13.85 -1.09 27.11
C VAL A 190 -12.42 -1.40 26.66
N SER A 191 -11.91 -0.62 25.72
CA SER A 191 -10.50 -0.59 25.37
C SER A 191 -9.85 0.64 26.02
N ARG A 192 -8.68 1.05 25.55
CA ARG A 192 -8.06 2.31 25.96
C ARG A 192 -8.94 3.46 25.48
N PRO A 193 -9.46 4.33 26.37
CA PRO A 193 -10.17 5.53 25.96
C PRO A 193 -9.31 6.35 24.97
N PRO A 194 -9.91 6.96 23.93
CA PRO A 194 -11.35 7.11 23.67
C PRO A 194 -11.99 5.97 22.84
N TYR A 195 -11.36 4.80 22.71
CA TYR A 195 -11.85 3.73 21.85
C TYR A 195 -12.66 2.67 22.60
N CYS A 196 -13.64 2.13 21.90
CA CYS A 196 -14.28 0.88 22.24
C CYS A 196 -13.97 -0.18 21.16
N GLU A 197 -13.98 -1.44 21.57
CA GLU A 197 -13.66 -2.57 20.70
C GLU A 197 -14.84 -3.53 20.64
N PHE A 198 -15.14 -4.10 19.47
CA PHE A 198 -16.11 -5.18 19.35
C PHE A 198 -15.63 -6.24 18.36
N HIS A 199 -16.18 -7.44 18.48
CA HIS A 199 -15.83 -8.55 17.60
C HIS A 199 -16.85 -8.66 16.47
N PHE A 200 -16.36 -8.64 15.24
CA PHE A 200 -17.12 -8.97 14.05
C PHE A 200 -16.83 -10.42 13.68
N SER A 201 -17.73 -11.30 14.10
CA SER A 201 -17.60 -12.76 14.00
C SER A 201 -18.63 -13.41 13.08
N ASP A 202 -19.76 -12.75 12.84
CA ASP A 202 -20.86 -13.26 12.02
C ASP A 202 -21.31 -12.18 11.03
N ALA A 203 -21.61 -12.59 9.79
CA ALA A 203 -22.15 -11.72 8.75
C ALA A 203 -23.48 -11.05 9.15
N ALA A 204 -24.26 -11.67 10.04
CA ALA A 204 -25.49 -11.09 10.58
C ALA A 204 -25.25 -9.79 11.37
N GLN A 205 -24.03 -9.57 11.89
CA GLN A 205 -23.66 -8.39 12.67
C GLN A 205 -23.34 -7.17 11.78
N PHE A 206 -23.35 -7.32 10.45
CA PHE A 206 -22.91 -6.29 9.50
C PHE A 206 -23.53 -4.91 9.75
N GLU A 207 -24.85 -4.82 9.90
CA GLU A 207 -25.55 -3.53 10.04
C GLU A 207 -25.14 -2.80 11.32
N GLU A 208 -25.05 -3.54 12.43
CA GLU A 208 -24.63 -3.00 13.72
C GLU A 208 -23.15 -2.56 13.71
N VAL A 209 -22.27 -3.30 13.03
CA VAL A 209 -20.86 -2.92 12.85
C VAL A 209 -20.73 -1.65 12.00
N LEU A 210 -21.49 -1.56 10.90
CA LEU A 210 -21.49 -0.38 10.04
C LEU A 210 -21.98 0.85 10.81
N GLU A 211 -23.05 0.72 11.58
CA GLU A 211 -23.58 1.82 12.39
C GLU A 211 -22.56 2.28 13.45
N ALA A 212 -21.88 1.37 14.13
CA ALA A 212 -20.82 1.71 15.09
C ALA A 212 -19.68 2.51 14.42
N CYS A 213 -19.24 2.06 13.24
CA CYS A 213 -18.21 2.75 12.46
C CYS A 213 -18.64 4.15 12.03
N ILE A 214 -19.90 4.33 11.63
CA ILE A 214 -20.44 5.64 11.24
C ILE A 214 -20.51 6.58 12.45
N ARG A 215 -21.14 6.15 13.55
CA ARG A 215 -21.27 6.98 14.78
C ARG A 215 -19.92 7.42 15.33
N SER A 216 -18.87 6.62 15.13
CA SER A 216 -17.53 6.96 15.61
C SER A 216 -16.90 8.16 14.93
N GLN A 217 -17.41 8.55 13.75
CA GLN A 217 -16.92 9.69 12.98
C GLN A 217 -17.42 11.03 13.55
N ASP A 218 -18.51 11.00 14.33
CA ASP A 218 -19.10 12.17 14.97
C ASP A 218 -18.45 12.54 16.32
N TYR A 219 -17.48 11.74 16.79
CA TYR A 219 -16.74 11.93 18.06
C TYR A 219 -15.39 12.63 17.86
#